data_AF-A0A7C1IM03-F1
#
_entry.id   AF-A0A7C1IM03-F1
#
_cell.length_a   1.000
_cell.length_b   1.000
_cell.length_c   1.000
_cell.angle_alpha   90.00
_cell.angle_beta   90.00
_cell.angle_gamma   90.00
#
_symmetry.space_group_name_H-M   'P 1'
#
loop_
_entity.id
_entity.type
_entity.pdbx_description
1 polymer ?
#
loop_
_entity_poly.entity_id
_entity_poly.type
_entity_poly.pdbx_seq_one_letter_code
_entity_poly.pdbx_strand_id
1 'polypeptide(L)'
;MTIISVSMDDELLAELVKLQEELGFSGRSEVLRVGAQMLIADCKDKERLEGRLNAVLLLIHAQHVEDAVTAIKHEFEDIIHTQIHNHLREDKCLEVFILEGDAVRVKEMILKFRTTGKMEYVKLVLA
;
A
#
# COMPACT_ATOMS: atom_id res chain seq x y z
N MET A 1 -3.55 27.14 -17.60
CA MET A 1 -3.91 25.74 -17.36
C MET A 1 -3.03 24.90 -18.26
N THR A 2 -2.26 23.94 -17.72
CA THR A 2 -1.37 23.09 -18.53
C THR A 2 -2.16 21.89 -19.04
N ILE A 3 -2.05 21.62 -20.34
CA ILE A 3 -2.70 20.48 -20.99
C ILE A 3 -1.62 19.48 -21.36
N ILE A 4 -1.84 18.21 -21.02
CA ILE A 4 -0.98 17.09 -21.41
C ILE A 4 -1.80 16.14 -22.29
N SER A 5 -1.17 15.63 -23.34
CA SER A 5 -1.73 14.56 -24.17
C SER A 5 -1.04 13.25 -23.80
N VAL A 6 -1.83 12.20 -23.55
CA VAL A 6 -1.34 10.90 -23.12
C VAL A 6 -1.87 9.84 -24.07
N SER A 7 -1.02 8.90 -24.47
CA SER A 7 -1.44 7.73 -25.24
C SER A 7 -1.96 6.65 -24.29
N MET A 8 -3.07 6.03 -24.64
CA MET A 8 -3.67 4.90 -23.91
C MET A 8 -4.32 3.94 -24.91
N ASP A 9 -4.44 2.67 -24.54
CA ASP A 9 -5.22 1.70 -25.29
C ASP A 9 -6.73 1.88 -25.03
N ASP A 10 -7.54 1.23 -25.86
CA ASP A 10 -8.99 1.35 -25.81
C ASP A 10 -9.59 0.70 -24.55
N GLU A 11 -8.94 -0.34 -24.01
CA GLU A 11 -9.38 -1.03 -22.80
C GLU A 11 -9.25 -0.13 -21.56
N LEU A 12 -8.09 0.51 -21.39
CA LEU A 12 -7.84 1.45 -20.30
C LEU A 12 -8.74 2.68 -20.38
N LEU A 13 -9.02 3.17 -21.60
CA LEU A 13 -9.96 4.27 -21.80
C LEU A 13 -11.39 3.88 -21.38
N ALA A 14 -11.81 2.65 -21.70
CA ALA A 14 -13.13 2.15 -21.30
C ALA A 14 -13.27 2.04 -19.78
N GLU A 15 -12.26 1.52 -19.08
CA GLU A 15 -12.21 1.47 -17.62
C GLU A 15 -12.26 2.86 -16.98
N LEU A 16 -11.56 3.86 -17.56
CA LEU A 16 -11.62 5.25 -17.08
C LEU A 16 -13.01 5.86 -17.22
N VAL A 17 -13.73 5.57 -18.30
CA VAL A 17 -15.11 6.05 -18.50
C VAL A 17 -16.05 5.40 -17.49
N LYS A 18 -15.90 4.10 -17.25
CA LYS A 18 -16.68 3.38 -16.24
C LYS A 18 -16.46 3.97 -14.83
N LEU A 19 -15.20 4.21 -14.44
CA LEU A 19 -14.87 4.87 -13.18
C LEU A 19 -15.45 6.30 -13.09
N GLN A 20 -15.46 7.03 -14.21
CA GLN A 20 -16.08 8.35 -14.26
C GLN A 20 -17.57 8.30 -13.88
N GLU A 21 -18.31 7.33 -14.45
CA GLU A 21 -19.74 7.15 -14.20
C GLU A 21 -20.01 6.65 -12.78
N GLU A 22 -19.28 5.63 -12.32
CA GLU A 22 -19.47 5.02 -11.00
C GLU A 22 -19.22 6.00 -9.85
N LEU A 23 -18.22 6.88 -10.01
CA LEU A 23 -17.81 7.83 -8.98
C LEU A 23 -18.41 9.23 -9.17
N GLY A 24 -19.21 9.44 -10.23
CA GLY A 24 -19.92 10.70 -10.48
C GLY A 24 -19.02 11.87 -10.87
N PHE A 25 -17.86 11.62 -11.48
CA PHE A 25 -16.92 12.66 -11.90
C PHE A 25 -17.44 13.44 -13.11
N SER A 26 -17.13 14.73 -13.19
CA SER A 26 -17.64 15.59 -14.26
C SER A 26 -16.97 15.32 -15.62
N GLY A 27 -15.86 14.58 -15.64
CA GLY A 27 -15.18 14.18 -16.87
C GLY A 27 -13.92 13.36 -16.65
N ARG A 28 -13.43 12.75 -17.73
CA ARG A 28 -12.22 11.91 -17.76
C ARG A 28 -10.98 12.60 -17.18
N SER A 29 -10.83 13.90 -17.42
CA SER A 29 -9.71 14.68 -16.89
C SER A 29 -9.73 14.84 -15.37
N GLU A 30 -10.90 14.72 -14.73
CA GLU A 30 -11.02 14.74 -13.28
C GLU A 30 -10.58 13.41 -12.68
N VAL A 31 -11.02 12.28 -13.27
CA VAL A 31 -10.57 10.93 -12.92
C VAL A 31 -9.04 10.84 -12.96
N LEU A 32 -8.42 11.29 -14.06
CA LEU A 32 -6.96 11.30 -14.20
C LEU A 32 -6.27 12.21 -13.18
N ARG A 33 -6.87 13.36 -12.83
CA ARG A 33 -6.29 14.28 -11.85
C ARG A 33 -6.30 13.68 -10.44
N VAL A 34 -7.41 13.06 -10.05
CA VAL A 34 -7.52 12.34 -8.76
C VAL A 34 -6.53 11.17 -8.74
N GLY A 35 -6.49 10.35 -9.78
CA GLY A 35 -5.54 9.25 -9.90
C GLY A 35 -4.08 9.70 -9.80
N ALA A 36 -3.72 10.77 -10.50
CA ALA A 36 -2.38 11.35 -10.43
C ALA A 36 -2.05 11.90 -9.03
N GLN A 37 -3.00 12.57 -8.36
CA GLN A 37 -2.82 13.04 -7.00
C GLN A 37 -2.62 11.89 -6.00
N MET A 38 -3.40 10.82 -6.13
CA MET A 38 -3.24 9.61 -5.32
C MET A 38 -1.87 8.98 -5.53
N LEU A 39 -1.41 8.87 -6.78
CA LEU A 39 -0.09 8.35 -7.10
C LEU A 39 1.04 9.23 -6.55
N ILE A 40 0.92 10.55 -6.70
CA ILE A 40 1.90 11.51 -6.16
C ILE A 40 1.93 11.46 -4.63
N ALA A 41 0.78 11.36 -3.96
CA ALA A 41 0.71 11.21 -2.52
C ALA A 41 1.40 9.92 -2.06
N ASP A 42 1.11 8.79 -2.71
CA ASP A 42 1.76 7.50 -2.43
C ASP A 42 3.29 7.55 -2.65
N CYS A 43 3.77 8.30 -3.64
CA CYS A 43 5.21 8.52 -3.85
C CYS A 43 5.82 9.46 -2.81
N LYS A 44 5.15 10.57 -2.46
CA LYS A 44 5.64 11.52 -1.46
C LYS A 44 5.69 10.92 -0.07
N ASP A 45 4.76 10.05 0.28
CA ASP A 45 4.80 9.30 1.53
C ASP A 45 6.07 8.44 1.59
N LYS A 46 6.47 7.81 0.48
CA LYS A 46 7.74 7.05 0.40
C LYS A 46 8.98 7.94 0.49
N GLU A 47 8.94 9.17 -0.03
CA GLU A 47 10.03 10.15 0.05
C GLU A 47 10.15 10.79 1.44
N ARG A 48 9.04 11.00 2.16
CA ARG A 48 9.00 11.57 3.53
C ARG A 48 9.49 10.64 4.64
N LEU A 49 9.92 9.44 4.28
CA LEU A 49 10.44 8.46 5.23
C LEU A 49 11.86 8.87 5.67
N GLU A 50 11.95 9.90 6.50
CA GLU A 50 13.17 10.38 7.18
C GLU A 50 12.89 10.60 8.67
N GLY A 51 13.86 10.28 9.53
CA GLY A 51 13.73 10.41 10.98
C GLY A 51 12.88 9.31 11.62
N ARG A 52 12.31 9.59 12.79
CA ARG A 52 11.46 8.65 13.54
C ARG A 52 10.00 8.85 13.16
N LEU A 53 9.31 7.76 12.83
CA LEU A 53 7.97 7.77 12.24
C LEU A 53 7.01 6.91 13.02
N ASN A 54 5.73 7.28 12.95
CA ASN A 54 4.59 6.44 13.29
C ASN A 54 3.91 6.01 11.99
N ALA A 55 3.68 4.72 11.83
CA ALA A 55 3.08 4.18 10.62
C ALA A 55 2.17 2.98 10.92
N VAL A 56 1.25 2.71 10.00
CA VAL A 56 0.43 1.51 10.00
C VAL A 56 0.75 0.71 8.74
N LEU A 57 1.20 -0.52 8.92
CA LEU A 57 1.44 -1.47 7.83
C LEU A 57 0.32 -2.50 7.81
N LEU A 58 -0.39 -2.57 6.68
CA LEU A 58 -1.41 -3.57 6.41
C LEU A 58 -0.87 -4.63 5.45
N LEU A 59 -1.08 -5.89 5.81
CA LEU A 59 -0.59 -7.06 5.09
C LEU A 59 -1.71 -8.08 4.93
N ILE A 60 -1.86 -8.65 3.73
CA ILE A 60 -2.72 -9.81 3.49
C ILE A 60 -1.87 -10.91 2.87
N HIS A 61 -1.94 -12.11 3.43
CA HIS A 61 -1.23 -13.29 2.94
C HIS A 61 -2.05 -14.56 3.13
N ALA A 62 -1.70 -15.61 2.41
CA ALA A 62 -2.29 -16.93 2.63
C ALA A 62 -1.79 -17.54 3.95
N GLN A 63 -2.62 -18.34 4.61
CA GLN A 63 -2.34 -18.92 5.93
C GLN A 63 -1.08 -19.79 5.94
N HIS A 64 -0.80 -20.53 4.87
CA HIS A 64 0.41 -21.36 4.75
C HIS A 64 1.74 -20.56 4.71
N VAL A 65 1.66 -19.23 4.65
CA VAL A 65 2.82 -18.32 4.64
C VAL A 65 3.10 -17.74 6.03
N GLU A 66 2.24 -18.02 7.02
CA GLU A 66 2.30 -17.45 8.37
C GLU A 66 3.67 -17.62 9.05
N ASP A 67 4.37 -18.73 8.83
CA ASP A 67 5.73 -18.94 9.37
C ASP A 67 6.75 -17.91 8.83
N ALA A 68 6.69 -17.61 7.53
CA ALA A 68 7.58 -16.64 6.91
C ALA A 68 7.28 -15.21 7.40
N VAL A 69 6.00 -14.91 7.60
CA VAL A 69 5.56 -13.64 8.16
C VAL A 69 6.04 -13.52 9.60
N THR A 70 5.87 -14.57 10.41
CA THR A 70 6.32 -14.62 11.81
C THR A 70 7.83 -14.45 11.94
N ALA A 71 8.62 -15.07 11.07
CA ALA A 71 10.06 -14.85 11.04
C ALA A 71 10.44 -13.39 10.78
N ILE A 72 9.77 -12.73 9.82
CA ILE A 72 9.99 -11.30 9.54
C ILE A 72 9.56 -10.45 10.73
N LYS A 73 8.41 -10.73 11.35
CA LYS A 73 7.94 -10.00 12.54
C LYS A 73 8.98 -10.00 13.67
N HIS A 74 9.51 -11.17 14.00
CA HIS A 74 10.51 -11.33 15.06
C HIS A 74 11.76 -10.49 14.80
N GLU A 75 12.14 -10.30 13.53
CA GLU A 75 13.28 -9.47 13.17
C GLU A 75 13.02 -7.97 13.41
N PHE A 76 11.77 -7.51 13.30
CA PHE A 76 11.38 -6.10 13.44
C PHE A 76 10.59 -5.81 14.71
N GLU A 77 10.65 -6.67 15.73
CA GLU A 77 10.03 -6.45 17.04
C GLU A 77 10.44 -5.11 17.67
N ASP A 78 11.62 -4.60 17.32
CA ASP A 78 12.15 -3.32 17.79
C ASP A 78 11.31 -2.11 17.36
N ILE A 79 10.55 -2.23 16.26
CA ILE A 79 9.70 -1.14 15.72
C ILE A 79 8.21 -1.47 15.74
N ILE A 80 7.82 -2.70 16.10
CA ILE A 80 6.40 -3.12 16.16
C ILE A 80 5.85 -2.81 17.55
N HIS A 81 4.99 -1.80 17.64
CA HIS A 81 4.37 -1.41 18.89
C HIS A 81 3.09 -2.20 19.19
N THR A 82 2.35 -2.58 18.13
CA THR A 82 1.15 -3.40 18.23
C THR A 82 0.97 -4.19 16.94
N GLN A 83 0.54 -5.43 17.06
CA GLN A 83 0.14 -6.27 15.94
C GLN A 83 -1.28 -6.77 16.16
N ILE A 84 -2.10 -6.67 15.13
CA ILE A 84 -3.43 -7.28 15.07
C ILE A 84 -3.38 -8.33 13.96
N HIS A 85 -3.72 -9.57 14.30
CA HIS A 85 -3.84 -10.69 13.37
C HIS A 85 -5.29 -11.14 13.29
N ASN A 86 -5.81 -11.32 12.09
CA ASN A 86 -7.16 -11.81 11.88
C ASN A 86 -7.20 -12.83 10.75
N HIS A 87 -7.80 -13.99 11.02
CA HIS A 87 -8.09 -14.98 9.99
C HIS A 87 -9.31 -14.53 9.19
N LEU A 88 -9.10 -14.26 7.90
CA LEU A 88 -10.14 -14.00 6.93
C LEU A 88 -10.70 -15.32 6.38
N ARG A 89 -11.78 -15.23 5.59
CA ARG A 89 -12.29 -16.37 4.81
C ARG A 89 -11.29 -16.73 3.70
N GLU A 90 -11.39 -17.95 3.17
CA GLU A 90 -10.57 -18.47 2.06
C GLU A 90 -9.08 -18.66 2.39
N ASP A 91 -8.76 -19.11 3.62
CA ASP A 91 -7.39 -19.40 4.07
C ASP A 91 -6.44 -18.20 3.95
N LYS A 92 -6.96 -16.98 4.17
CA LYS A 92 -6.20 -15.74 4.19
C LYS A 92 -6.09 -15.16 5.59
N CYS A 93 -5.00 -14.46 5.84
CA CYS A 93 -4.77 -13.72 7.08
C CYS A 93 -4.58 -12.25 6.76
N LEU A 94 -5.23 -11.40 7.55
CA LEU A 94 -5.00 -9.95 7.60
C LEU A 94 -4.14 -9.64 8.81
N GLU A 95 -3.07 -8.89 8.57
CA GLU A 95 -2.23 -8.36 9.63
C GLU A 95 -2.15 -6.84 9.56
N VAL A 96 -2.25 -6.23 10.72
CA VAL A 96 -2.10 -4.79 10.89
C VAL A 96 -1.02 -4.56 11.93
N PHE A 97 0.05 -3.87 11.53
CA PHE A 97 1.14 -3.48 12.39
C PHE A 97 1.09 -1.99 12.64
N ILE A 98 1.06 -1.61 13.92
CA ILE A 98 1.33 -0.24 14.35
C ILE A 98 2.83 -0.18 14.60
N LEU A 99 3.52 0.61 13.78
CA LEU A 99 4.96 0.76 13.77
C LEU A 99 5.36 2.12 14.35
N GLU A 100 6.36 2.12 15.22
CA GLU A 100 7.06 3.33 15.65
C GLU A 100 8.56 3.08 15.58
N GLY A 101 9.29 3.85 14.79
CA GLY A 101 10.71 3.61 14.64
C GLY A 101 11.39 4.48 13.59
N ASP A 102 12.66 4.20 13.35
CA ASP A 102 13.41 4.87 12.30
C ASP A 102 12.84 4.53 10.92
N ALA A 103 12.73 5.53 10.06
CA ALA A 103 12.23 5.39 8.72
C ALA A 103 12.98 4.35 7.87
N VAL A 104 14.29 4.21 8.07
CA VAL A 104 15.11 3.20 7.41
C VAL A 104 14.65 1.80 7.82
N ARG A 105 14.40 1.59 9.12
CA ARG A 105 13.95 0.30 9.66
C ARG A 105 12.55 -0.07 9.16
N VAL A 106 11.64 0.91 9.11
CA VAL A 106 10.29 0.73 8.53
C VAL A 106 10.38 0.38 7.03
N LYS A 107 11.25 1.05 6.27
CA LYS A 107 11.51 0.74 4.85
C LYS A 107 12.03 -0.69 4.66
N GLU A 108 12.98 -1.12 5.49
CA GLU A 108 13.53 -2.49 5.44
C GLU A 108 12.46 -3.56 5.67
N MET A 109 11.59 -3.36 6.67
CA MET A 109 10.49 -4.28 6.96
C MET A 109 9.55 -4.42 5.77
N ILE A 110 9.11 -3.30 5.18
CA ILE A 110 8.21 -3.28 4.02
C ILE A 110 8.88 -3.94 2.81
N LEU A 111 10.16 -3.63 2.58
CA LEU A 111 10.90 -4.22 1.47
C LEU A 111 10.95 -5.74 1.62
N LYS A 112 11.24 -6.27 2.82
CA LYS A 112 11.26 -7.71 3.07
C LYS A 112 9.92 -8.38 2.78
N PHE A 113 8.81 -7.79 3.24
CA PHE A 113 7.48 -8.32 2.95
C PHE A 113 7.20 -8.34 1.44
N ARG A 114 7.56 -7.27 0.72
CA ARG A 114 7.37 -7.19 -0.74
C ARG A 114 8.25 -8.18 -1.50
N THR A 115 9.53 -8.32 -1.12
CA THR A 115 10.48 -9.21 -1.82
C THR A 115 10.21 -10.69 -1.58
N THR A 116 9.49 -11.04 -0.52
CA THR A 116 9.12 -12.43 -0.24
C THR A 116 8.21 -13.00 -1.34
N GLY A 117 7.46 -12.15 -2.07
CA GLY A 117 6.57 -12.57 -3.17
C GLY A 117 5.36 -13.39 -2.72
N LYS A 118 5.17 -13.56 -1.41
CA LYS A 118 4.09 -14.36 -0.80
C LYS A 118 2.98 -13.49 -0.18
N MET A 119 3.07 -12.17 -0.34
CA MET A 119 2.06 -11.21 0.15
C MET A 119 1.11 -10.87 -0.99
N GLU A 120 -0.20 -11.00 -0.75
CA GLU A 120 -1.24 -10.59 -1.70
C GLU A 120 -1.47 -9.08 -1.65
N TYR A 121 -1.34 -8.48 -0.47
CA TYR A 121 -1.53 -7.05 -0.27
C TYR A 121 -0.51 -6.51 0.74
N VAL A 122 0.09 -5.36 0.41
CA VAL A 122 1.01 -4.64 1.30
C VAL A 122 0.75 -3.14 1.17
N LYS A 123 0.28 -2.49 2.23
CA LYS A 123 0.06 -1.04 2.24
C LYS A 123 0.62 -0.41 3.51
N LEU A 124 1.44 0.63 3.32
CA LEU A 124 1.89 1.49 4.40
C LEU A 124 1.02 2.74 4.44
N VAL A 125 0.63 3.15 5.64
CA VAL A 125 -0.02 4.43 5.90
C VAL A 125 0.85 5.17 6.90
N LEU A 126 1.29 6.38 6.56
CA LEU A 126 2.02 7.24 7.49
C LEU A 126 1.04 8.07 8.31
N ALA A 127 1.37 8.29 9.59
CA ALA A 127 0.62 9.17 10.49
C ALA A 127 1.16 10.61 10.45
#